data_AF-A0A267E3F6-F1
#
_entry.id   AF-A0A267E3F6-F1
#
_cell.length_a   1.000
_cell.length_b   1.000
_cell.length_c   1.000
_cell.angle_alpha   90.00
_cell.angle_beta   90.00
_cell.angle_gamma   90.00
#
_symmetry.space_group_name_H-M   'P 1'
#
loop_
_entity.id
_entity.type
_entity.pdbx_description
1 polymer ?
#
loop_
_entity_poly.entity_id
_entity_poly.type
_entity_poly.pdbx_seq_one_letter_code
_entity_poly.pdbx_strand_id
1 'polypeptide(L)' 'MTREKCNCLCLKRGTSVFALREGNQCRCGDNYGSNGEAERSDCRLPCAGDSDQMCGGRMVNAVFKVDKNHC' A
#
# COMPACT_ATOMS: atom_id res chain seq x y z
N MET A 1 3.39 -10.06 1.84
CA MET A 1 3.68 -8.60 1.79
C MET A 1 3.06 -7.99 3.03
N THR A 2 3.73 -7.07 3.71
CA THR A 2 3.16 -6.26 4.81
C THR A 2 3.27 -4.77 4.46
N ARG A 3 2.64 -3.90 5.24
CA ARG A 3 2.76 -2.44 5.05
C ARG A 3 4.19 -1.97 5.22
N GLU A 4 4.86 -2.43 6.26
CA GLU A 4 6.25 -2.07 6.60
C GLU A 4 7.20 -2.52 5.49
N LYS A 5 7.03 -3.76 5.01
CA LYS A 5 7.87 -4.28 3.94
C LYS A 5 7.71 -3.46 2.65
N CYS A 6 6.48 -3.08 2.31
CA CYS A 6 6.23 -2.25 1.14
C CYS A 6 6.78 -0.82 1.33
N ASN A 7 6.60 -0.24 2.52
CA ASN A 7 7.20 1.04 2.89
C ASN A 7 8.70 1.04 2.64
N CYS A 8 9.41 0.02 3.13
CA CYS A 8 10.86 -0.06 2.98
C CYS A 8 11.33 -0.25 1.54
N LEU A 9 10.58 -0.98 0.75
CA LEU A 9 10.87 -1.12 -0.68
C LEU A 9 10.73 0.22 -1.40
N CYS A 10 9.69 1.00 -1.09
CA CYS A 10 9.43 2.28 -1.73
C CYS A 10 10.33 3.41 -1.20
N LEU A 11 10.69 3.37 0.09
CA LEU A 11 11.69 4.25 0.68
C LEU A 11 13.04 4.09 -0.03
N LYS A 12 13.50 2.86 -0.26
CA LYS A 12 14.74 2.57 -1.01
C LYS A 12 14.68 3.04 -2.47
N ARG A 13 13.48 3.14 -3.04
CA ARG A 13 13.25 3.67 -4.40
C ARG A 13 13.13 5.19 -4.45
N GLY A 14 13.10 5.86 -3.29
CA GLY A 14 13.03 7.32 -3.20
C GLY A 14 11.66 7.92 -3.54
N THR A 15 10.59 7.12 -3.51
CA THR A 15 9.24 7.58 -3.84
C THR A 15 8.51 8.14 -2.62
N SER A 16 7.52 9.00 -2.82
CA SER A 16 6.78 9.65 -1.72
C SER A 16 5.62 8.82 -1.15
N VAL A 17 5.03 7.93 -1.94
CA VAL A 17 3.90 7.08 -1.54
C VAL A 17 4.12 5.62 -1.95
N PHE A 18 3.38 4.74 -1.28
CA PHE A 18 3.27 3.34 -1.67
C PHE A 18 1.82 2.90 -1.64
N ALA A 19 1.53 1.87 -2.41
CA ALA A 19 0.19 1.33 -2.54
C ALA A 19 0.23 -0.20 -2.46
N LEU A 20 -0.79 -0.75 -1.80
CA LEU A 20 -0.99 -2.18 -1.64
C LEU A 20 -2.28 -2.60 -2.34
N ARG A 21 -2.22 -3.69 -3.09
CA ARG A 21 -3.35 -4.25 -3.85
C ARG A 21 -3.35 -5.77 -3.74
N GLU A 22 -4.55 -6.36 -3.76
CA GLU A 22 -4.76 -7.81 -3.66
C GLU A 22 -4.07 -8.49 -2.45
N GLY A 23 -3.69 -7.73 -1.42
CA GLY A 23 -3.06 -8.27 -0.21
C GLY A 23 -1.58 -8.58 -0.35
N ASN A 24 -1.05 -8.70 -1.57
CA ASN A 24 0.33 -9.09 -1.81
C ASN A 24 1.09 -8.19 -2.78
N GLN A 25 0.42 -7.35 -3.57
CA GLN A 25 1.08 -6.46 -4.53
C GLN A 25 1.50 -5.17 -3.84
N CYS A 26 2.76 -4.76 -4.05
CA CYS A 26 3.32 -3.49 -3.59
C CYS A 26 3.68 -2.62 -4.80
N ARG A 27 3.25 -1.37 -4.78
CA ARG A 27 3.47 -0.36 -5.82
C ARG A 27 4.09 0.87 -5.16
N CYS A 28 5.09 1.46 -5.80
CA CYS A 28 5.74 2.68 -5.34
C CYS A 28 5.44 3.79 -6.36
N GLY A 29 5.30 5.02 -5.90
CA GLY A 29 5.11 6.16 -6.78
C GLY A 29 5.09 7.46 -6.00
N ASP A 30 4.93 8.57 -6.71
CA ASP A 30 4.97 9.90 -6.08
C ASP A 30 3.58 10.52 -5.87
N ASN A 31 2.55 9.85 -6.39
CA ASN A 31 1.17 10.34 -6.45
C ASN A 31 0.18 9.19 -6.20
N TYR A 32 -1.01 9.51 -5.70
CA TYR A 32 -2.07 8.55 -5.33
C TYR A 32 -2.88 8.00 -6.53
N GLY A 33 -2.49 8.34 -7.76
CA GLY A 33 -3.23 8.01 -8.99
C GLY A 33 -4.36 9.01 -9.29
N SER A 34 -5.13 8.75 -10.35
CA SER A 34 -6.17 9.64 -10.90
C SER A 34 -7.61 9.12 -10.72
N ASN A 35 -7.79 7.95 -10.09
CA ASN A 35 -9.08 7.23 -10.06
C ASN A 35 -10.02 7.66 -8.92
N GLY A 36 -9.64 8.68 -8.13
CA GLY A 36 -10.41 9.12 -6.96
C GLY A 36 -10.30 8.19 -5.76
N GLU A 37 -11.03 8.52 -4.69
CA GLU A 37 -11.11 7.72 -3.48
C GLU A 37 -12.10 6.58 -3.67
N ALA A 38 -11.66 5.34 -3.39
CA ALA A 38 -12.52 4.17 -3.39
C ALA A 38 -13.30 4.06 -2.07
N GLU A 39 -14.40 3.32 -2.08
CA GLU A 39 -15.14 3.05 -0.85
C GLU A 39 -14.24 2.27 0.13
N ARG A 40 -14.22 2.69 1.40
CA ARG A 40 -13.37 2.06 2.43
C ARG A 40 -13.66 0.56 2.61
N SER A 41 -14.88 0.16 2.26
CA SER A 41 -15.36 -1.22 2.26
C SER A 41 -14.62 -2.12 1.28
N ASP A 42 -14.10 -1.57 0.18
CA ASP A 42 -13.35 -2.30 -0.85
C ASP A 42 -11.88 -2.52 -0.45
N CYS A 43 -11.35 -1.74 0.49
CA CYS A 43 -9.97 -1.79 0.98
C CYS A 43 -9.76 -2.75 2.17
N ARG A 44 -10.51 -3.85 2.23
CA ARG A 44 -10.57 -4.78 3.38
C ARG A 44 -9.86 -6.12 3.16
N LEU A 45 -8.98 -6.21 2.16
CA LEU A 45 -8.24 -7.44 1.89
C LEU A 45 -6.99 -7.51 2.80
N PRO A 46 -6.84 -8.56 3.61
CA PRO A 46 -5.70 -8.68 4.52
C PRO A 46 -4.35 -8.76 3.80
N CYS A 47 -3.28 -8.32 4.45
CA CYS A 47 -1.94 -8.46 3.91
C CYS A 47 -1.48 -9.92 3.97
N ALA A 48 -0.88 -10.42 2.88
CA ALA A 48 -0.44 -11.81 2.80
C ALA A 48 0.71 -12.15 3.76
N GLY A 49 1.40 -11.14 4.31
CA GLY A 49 2.45 -11.33 5.32
C GLY A 49 2.02 -11.00 6.75
N ASP A 50 0.83 -10.43 6.93
CA ASP A 50 0.28 -10.01 8.23
C ASP A 50 -1.24 -9.82 8.10
N SER A 51 -2.03 -10.77 8.59
CA SER A 51 -3.48 -10.74 8.45
C SER A 51 -4.17 -9.65 9.28
N ASP A 52 -3.47 -9.05 10.25
CA ASP A 52 -4.02 -7.97 11.08
C ASP A 52 -3.97 -6.62 10.36
N GLN A 53 -3.24 -6.57 9.24
CA GLN A 53 -3.13 -5.40 8.39
C GLN A 53 -3.99 -5.53 7.13
N MET A 54 -4.59 -4.40 6.71
CA MET A 54 -5.30 -4.32 5.42
C MET A 54 -4.38 -3.80 4.31
N CYS A 55 -4.37 -4.48 3.17
CA CYS A 55 -3.48 -4.25 2.01
C CYS A 55 -4.27 -4.05 0.70
N GLY A 56 -5.32 -3.22 0.77
CA GLY A 56 -6.13 -2.84 -0.40
C GLY A 56 -7.27 -3.81 -0.67
N GLY A 57 -7.62 -3.96 -1.94
CA GLY A 57 -8.69 -4.83 -2.41
C GLY A 57 -8.35 -5.49 -3.73
N ARG A 58 -9.31 -6.26 -4.29
CA ARG A 58 -9.15 -6.91 -5.59
C ARG A 58 -8.95 -5.90 -6.73
N MET A 59 -9.65 -4.77 -6.69
CA MET A 59 -9.56 -3.75 -7.75
C MET A 59 -9.16 -2.37 -7.23
N VAL A 60 -8.94 -2.23 -5.92
CA VAL A 60 -8.63 -0.94 -5.28
C VAL A 60 -7.29 -0.99 -4.56
N ASN A 61 -6.60 0.15 -4.57
CA ASN A 61 -5.32 0.32 -3.90
C ASN A 61 -5.55 0.91 -2.51
N ALA A 62 -4.94 0.32 -1.48
CA ALA A 62 -4.72 1.05 -0.23
C ALA A 62 -3.42 1.85 -0.36
N VAL A 63 -3.53 3.18 -0.38
CA VAL A 63 -2.40 4.09 -0.56
C VAL A 63 -1.96 4.66 0.78
N PHE A 64 -0.65 4.70 0.99
CA PHE A 64 0.00 5.17 2.21
C PHE A 64 1.18 6.09 1.85
N LYS A 65 1.50 7.04 2.74
CA LYS A 65 2.73 7.84 2.60
C LYS A 65 3.92 6.98 3.01
N VAL A 66 5.04 7.13 2.31
CA VAL A 66 6.29 6.50 2.72
C VAL A 66 6.77 7.16 4.01
N ASP A 67 6.97 6.35 5.03
CA ASP A 67 7.62 6.74 6.28
C ASP A 67 9.13 6.58 6.13
N LYS A 68 9.86 7.69 6.26
CA LYS A 68 11.33 7.74 6.16
C LYS A 68 12.03 7.28 7.44
N ASN A 69 11.30 7.22 8.55
CA ASN A 69 11.85 6.92 9.87
C ASN A 69 11.56 5.48 10.30
N HIS A 70 10.84 4.69 9.49
CA HIS A 70 10.47 3.33 9.86
C HIS A 70 10.73 2.31 8.75
N CYS A 71 11.82 1.59 8.96
CA CYS A 71 12.23 0.33 8.37
C CYS A 71 13.07 -0.43 9.40
#